data_AF-A0A6C0DSF3-F1
#
_entry.id   AF-A0A6C0DSF3-F1
#
_cell.length_a   1.000
_cell.length_b   1.000
_cell.length_c   1.000
_cell.angle_alpha   90.00
_cell.angle_beta   90.00
_cell.angle_gamma   90.00
#
_symmetry.space_group_name_H-M   'P 1'
#
loop_
_entity.id
_entity.type
_entity.pdbx_description
1 polymer ?
#
loop_
_entity_poly.entity_id
_entity_poly.type
_entity_poly.pdbx_seq_one_letter_code
_entity_poly.pdbx_strand_id
1 'polypeptide(L)'
;MGDQQIQSAVLKLETLQKQFSLAMNQYKTAVASYTNEITNPNQKYTYIPNSFYLGWPLLKIQNVANEKACEALCSSDPNCKGATYYYLNSKPNTKYCITSSGTSKPFPIKLPGVNVGVITPSSQSAQLYLEKIKELNTNLTSLHSQILNTLKDINPTYQSIVSQTQVQGNNLNQVYMSLLDEKYKIDQLLAEYNTLDHVQNDTALQVESNYMYYRIVFIIAIIIAFFAIKQVIANSASSSGMTGGGKASLYDILFNFILMILLLFLAHAFQHSAGYILWALLVLAYVLVKIKVLPKFK
;
A
#
# COMPACT_ATOMS: atom_id res chain seq x y z
N MET A 1 8.99 50.78 27.44
CA MET A 1 8.88 49.31 27.54
C MET A 1 9.53 48.94 28.87
N GLY A 2 8.77 48.42 29.84
CA GLY A 2 9.29 48.20 31.20
C GLY A 2 10.24 47.00 31.25
N ASP A 3 11.20 47.00 32.18
CA ASP A 3 12.19 45.92 32.38
C ASP A 3 11.55 44.52 32.47
N GLN A 4 10.35 44.43 33.04
CA GLN A 4 9.58 43.19 33.11
C GLN A 4 9.21 42.60 31.74
N GLN A 5 8.92 43.45 30.76
CA GLN A 5 8.56 43.00 29.40
C GLN A 5 9.79 42.45 28.66
N ILE A 6 10.96 43.06 28.88
CA ILE A 6 12.24 42.59 28.32
C ILE A 6 12.62 41.25 28.95
N GLN A 7 12.55 41.12 30.28
CA GLN A 7 12.85 39.86 30.97
C GLN A 7 11.95 38.71 30.51
N SER A 8 10.65 38.96 30.35
CA SER A 8 9.70 37.97 29.84
C SER A 8 10.03 37.53 28.40
N ALA A 9 10.38 38.49 27.53
CA ALA A 9 10.77 38.20 26.15
C ALA A 9 12.08 37.40 26.05
N VAL A 10 13.07 37.70 26.91
CA VAL A 10 14.33 36.94 27.01
C VAL A 10 14.07 35.51 27.44
N LEU A 11 13.26 35.28 28.49
CA LEU A 11 12.93 33.93 28.96
C LEU A 11 12.19 33.12 27.89
N LYS A 12 11.28 33.76 27.15
CA LYS A 12 10.58 33.14 26.02
C LYS A 12 11.55 32.75 24.91
N LEU A 13 12.50 33.63 24.58
CA LEU A 13 13.52 33.36 23.56
C LEU A 13 14.40 32.15 23.94
N GLU A 14 14.87 32.08 25.18
CA GLU A 14 15.65 30.93 25.68
C GLU A 14 14.86 29.62 25.58
N THR A 15 13.56 29.67 25.93
CA THR A 15 12.67 28.51 25.84
C THR A 15 12.53 28.04 24.39
N LEU A 16 12.30 28.96 23.45
CA LEU A 16 12.18 28.66 22.02
C LEU A 16 13.49 28.08 21.46
N GLN A 17 14.65 28.61 21.87
CA GLN A 17 15.96 28.10 21.45
C GLN A 17 16.20 26.66 21.96
N LYS A 18 15.81 26.35 23.21
CA LYS A 18 15.89 24.99 23.75
C LYS A 18 14.99 24.03 22.97
N GLN A 19 13.75 24.43 22.66
CA GLN A 19 12.83 23.63 21.85
C GLN A 19 13.37 23.40 20.43
N PHE A 20 13.95 24.42 19.80
CA PHE A 20 14.58 24.31 18.48
C PHE A 20 15.75 23.33 18.49
N SER A 21 16.64 23.43 19.49
CA SER A 21 17.76 22.50 19.66
C SER A 21 17.29 21.06 19.84
N LEU A 22 16.26 20.83 20.66
CA LEU A 22 15.65 19.51 20.84
C LEU A 22 15.07 18.96 19.52
N ALA A 23 14.28 19.76 18.81
CA ALA A 23 13.68 19.37 17.53
C ALA A 23 14.75 19.08 16.46
N MET A 24 15.84 19.84 16.45
CA MET A 24 16.98 19.65 15.55
C MET A 24 17.71 18.33 15.84
N ASN A 25 17.89 17.99 17.11
CA ASN A 25 18.47 16.69 17.48
C ASN A 25 17.56 15.53 17.06
N GLN A 26 16.25 15.66 17.26
CA GLN A 26 15.28 14.67 16.78
C GLN A 26 15.32 14.52 15.26
N TYR A 27 15.45 15.64 14.54
CA TYR A 27 15.57 15.66 13.07
C TYR A 27 16.80 14.90 12.60
N LYS A 28 17.98 15.21 13.17
CA LYS A 28 19.24 14.52 12.84
C LYS A 28 19.16 13.01 13.10
N THR A 29 18.56 12.61 14.22
CA THR A 29 18.33 11.19 14.52
C THR A 29 17.41 10.54 13.50
N ALA A 30 16.31 11.19 13.12
CA ALA A 30 15.38 10.66 12.14
C ALA A 30 16.03 10.52 10.74
N VAL A 31 16.85 11.49 10.32
CA VAL A 31 17.63 11.43 9.07
C VAL A 31 18.65 10.29 9.11
N ALA A 32 19.36 10.11 10.22
CA ALA A 32 20.31 9.01 10.38
C ALA A 32 19.59 7.65 10.31
N SER A 33 18.44 7.50 10.97
CA SER A 33 17.61 6.31 10.87
C SER A 33 17.15 6.06 9.43
N TYR A 34 16.59 7.06 8.75
CA TYR A 34 16.20 6.94 7.34
C TYR A 34 17.37 6.51 6.45
N THR A 35 18.54 7.12 6.62
CA THR A 35 19.73 6.80 5.83
C THR A 35 20.17 5.35 6.05
N ASN A 36 20.15 4.87 7.30
CA ASN A 36 20.48 3.48 7.60
C ASN A 36 19.50 2.49 6.95
N GLU A 37 18.22 2.83 6.89
CA GLU A 37 17.20 1.98 6.24
C GLU A 37 17.43 1.84 4.73
N ILE A 38 17.77 2.95 4.04
CA ILE A 38 17.93 2.93 2.58
C ILE A 38 19.31 2.43 2.13
N THR A 39 20.33 2.50 3.00
CA THR A 39 21.71 2.11 2.66
C THR A 39 22.01 0.65 2.93
N ASN A 40 21.18 -0.06 3.70
CA ASN A 40 21.38 -1.48 4.02
C ASN A 40 20.40 -2.38 3.24
N PRO A 41 20.68 -2.71 1.95
CA PRO A 41 19.77 -3.49 1.11
C PRO A 41 19.56 -4.93 1.60
N ASN A 42 20.44 -5.43 2.49
CA ASN A 42 20.34 -6.78 3.05
C ASN A 42 19.35 -6.86 4.21
N GLN A 43 18.98 -5.73 4.79
CA GLN A 43 18.00 -5.67 5.87
C GLN A 43 16.60 -5.59 5.24
N LYS A 44 15.85 -6.71 5.33
CA LYS A 44 14.50 -6.80 4.77
C LYS A 44 13.45 -6.18 5.69
N TYR A 45 13.69 -6.23 7.00
CA TYR A 45 12.78 -5.74 8.02
C TYR A 45 13.51 -4.90 9.05
N THR A 46 12.75 -4.00 9.68
CA THR A 46 13.25 -3.10 10.71
C THR A 46 12.36 -3.12 11.93
N TYR A 47 13.01 -3.15 13.09
CA TYR A 47 12.36 -3.06 14.38
C TYR A 47 12.20 -1.60 14.82
N ILE A 48 10.96 -1.16 15.01
CA ILE A 48 10.61 0.19 15.48
C ILE A 48 10.02 0.08 16.89
N PRO A 49 10.73 0.52 17.95
CA PRO A 49 10.25 0.43 19.32
C PRO A 49 9.10 1.42 19.59
N ASN A 50 8.26 1.11 20.58
CA ASN A 50 7.12 1.92 21.02
C ASN A 50 6.12 2.22 19.90
N SER A 51 5.93 1.27 19.01
CA SER A 51 4.97 1.34 17.91
C SER A 51 4.17 0.05 17.84
N PHE A 52 2.97 0.15 17.31
CA PHE A 52 2.08 -0.98 17.07
C PHE A 52 1.69 -1.02 15.59
N TYR A 53 1.62 -2.22 15.03
CA TYR A 53 1.18 -2.49 13.66
C TYR A 53 -0.02 -3.41 13.69
N LEU A 54 -1.12 -2.98 13.06
CA LEU A 54 -2.35 -3.74 12.98
C LEU A 54 -2.78 -3.89 11.52
N GLY A 55 -2.13 -4.82 10.82
CA GLY A 55 -2.58 -5.25 9.50
C GLY A 55 -3.74 -6.24 9.59
N TRP A 56 -4.66 -6.19 8.63
CA TRP A 56 -5.73 -7.18 8.46
C TRP A 56 -5.63 -7.87 7.09
N PRO A 57 -5.81 -9.20 7.01
CA PRO A 57 -6.07 -10.12 8.12
C PRO A 57 -4.83 -10.44 8.97
N LEU A 58 -5.09 -10.82 10.23
CA LEU A 58 -4.08 -11.43 11.10
C LEU A 58 -3.71 -12.81 10.56
N LEU A 59 -2.41 -13.10 10.50
CA LEU A 59 -1.89 -14.38 10.01
C LEU A 59 -1.65 -15.36 11.16
N LYS A 60 -0.78 -14.98 12.10
CA LYS A 60 -0.39 -15.82 13.24
C LYS A 60 -0.15 -14.98 14.48
N ILE A 61 -0.53 -15.53 15.63
CA ILE A 61 -0.15 -15.03 16.96
C ILE A 61 0.64 -16.15 17.64
N GLN A 62 1.91 -15.92 17.92
CA GLN A 62 2.79 -16.95 18.48
C GLN A 62 3.71 -16.39 19.56
N ASN A 63 4.03 -17.24 20.55
CA ASN A 63 5.08 -16.93 21.52
C ASN A 63 6.46 -17.04 20.88
N VAL A 64 7.32 -16.04 21.08
CA VAL A 64 8.65 -15.97 20.48
C VAL A 64 9.70 -15.60 21.53
N ALA A 65 10.97 -15.94 21.30
CA ALA A 65 12.02 -15.67 22.27
C ALA A 65 12.47 -14.19 22.30
N ASN A 66 12.45 -13.50 21.16
CA ASN A 66 12.93 -12.13 20.96
C ASN A 66 12.37 -11.53 19.65
N GLU A 67 12.70 -10.26 19.39
CA GLU A 67 12.31 -9.52 18.19
C GLU A 67 12.81 -10.19 16.90
N LYS A 68 14.03 -10.75 16.89
CA LYS A 68 14.57 -11.45 15.70
C LYS A 68 13.79 -12.72 15.38
N ALA A 69 13.29 -13.43 16.38
CA ALA A 69 12.43 -14.60 16.17
C ALA A 69 11.06 -14.18 15.59
N CYS A 70 10.54 -13.01 15.97
CA CYS A 70 9.33 -12.45 15.36
C CYS A 70 9.58 -12.00 13.91
N GLU A 71 10.75 -11.43 13.63
CA GLU A 71 11.19 -11.08 12.27
C GLU A 71 11.31 -12.32 11.37
N ALA A 72 11.95 -13.38 11.87
CA ALA A 72 12.05 -14.64 11.16
C ALA A 72 10.65 -15.26 10.91
N LEU A 73 9.74 -15.17 11.88
CA LEU A 73 8.37 -15.64 11.73
C LEU A 73 7.64 -14.89 10.60
N CYS A 74 7.73 -13.56 10.56
CA CYS A 74 7.15 -12.77 9.47
C CYS A 74 7.84 -13.07 8.13
N SER A 75 9.18 -13.14 8.11
CA SER A 75 9.96 -13.41 6.90
C SER A 75 9.67 -14.77 6.27
N SER A 76 9.30 -15.76 7.07
CA SER A 76 8.97 -17.11 6.63
C SER A 76 7.62 -17.22 5.90
N ASP A 77 6.74 -16.23 6.07
CA ASP A 77 5.43 -16.20 5.44
C ASP A 77 5.41 -15.15 4.32
N PRO A 78 5.25 -15.55 3.03
CA PRO A 78 5.26 -14.61 1.92
C PRO A 78 4.12 -13.59 1.97
N ASN A 79 3.05 -13.89 2.73
CA ASN A 79 1.93 -12.97 2.91
C ASN A 79 2.16 -11.97 4.06
N CYS A 80 3.21 -12.13 4.89
CA CYS A 80 3.44 -11.21 6.00
C CYS A 80 3.97 -9.86 5.51
N LYS A 81 3.20 -8.81 5.76
CA LYS A 81 3.55 -7.41 5.47
C LYS A 81 4.04 -6.65 6.69
N GLY A 82 3.86 -7.20 7.88
CA GLY A 82 4.42 -6.68 9.12
C GLY A 82 3.98 -7.49 10.32
N ALA A 83 4.70 -7.28 11.43
CA ALA A 83 4.42 -7.91 12.69
C ALA A 83 4.56 -6.95 13.87
N THR A 84 3.84 -7.23 14.95
CA THR A 84 4.02 -6.55 16.24
C THR A 84 4.62 -7.54 17.24
N TYR A 85 5.79 -7.19 17.77
CA TYR A 85 6.42 -7.87 18.89
C TYR A 85 6.04 -7.14 20.19
N TYR A 86 5.52 -7.85 21.18
CA TYR A 86 5.20 -7.23 22.48
C TYR A 86 5.35 -8.19 23.66
N TYR A 87 5.58 -7.63 24.84
CA TYR A 87 5.62 -8.36 26.11
C TYR A 87 5.27 -7.45 27.29
N LEU A 88 4.83 -8.08 28.38
CA LEU A 88 4.53 -7.39 29.64
C LEU A 88 5.75 -7.42 30.56
N ASN A 89 6.05 -6.31 31.23
CA ASN A 89 7.15 -6.21 32.19
C ASN A 89 6.96 -7.17 33.39
N SER A 90 5.70 -7.48 33.73
CA SER A 90 5.35 -8.48 34.74
C SER A 90 5.58 -9.92 34.29
N LYS A 91 5.74 -10.17 32.98
CA LYS A 91 5.95 -11.50 32.39
C LYS A 91 7.00 -11.43 31.27
N PRO A 92 8.27 -11.13 31.59
CA PRO A 92 9.31 -10.89 30.59
C PRO A 92 9.63 -12.15 29.75
N ASN A 93 9.34 -13.34 30.28
CA ASN A 93 9.54 -14.62 29.58
C ASN A 93 8.40 -14.94 28.59
N THR A 94 7.30 -14.17 28.61
CA THR A 94 6.16 -14.40 27.72
C THR A 94 6.08 -13.25 26.72
N LYS A 95 6.72 -13.44 25.56
CA LYS A 95 6.73 -12.47 24.47
C LYS A 95 5.92 -13.01 23.31
N TYR A 96 5.16 -12.14 22.67
CA TYR A 96 4.26 -12.49 21.59
C TYR A 96 4.65 -11.77 20.31
N CYS A 97 4.45 -12.45 19.19
CA CYS A 97 4.56 -11.93 17.86
C CYS A 97 3.19 -12.05 17.18
N ILE A 98 2.64 -10.93 16.72
CA ILE A 98 1.41 -10.87 15.93
C ILE A 98 1.82 -10.53 14.50
N THR A 99 1.71 -11.49 13.59
CA THR A 99 1.98 -11.29 12.15
C THR A 99 0.70 -10.98 11.41
N SER A 100 0.78 -10.16 10.37
CA SER A 100 -0.38 -9.75 9.58
C SER A 100 -0.03 -9.52 8.11
N SER A 101 -1.03 -9.67 7.24
CA SER A 101 -0.88 -9.52 5.78
C SER A 101 -1.36 -8.18 5.24
N GLY A 102 -2.12 -7.41 6.02
CA GLY A 102 -2.56 -6.08 5.61
C GLY A 102 -1.47 -5.03 5.80
N THR A 103 -1.43 -4.04 4.91
CA THR A 103 -0.53 -2.88 5.00
C THR A 103 -1.19 -1.77 5.82
N SER A 104 -0.87 -1.69 7.12
CA SER A 104 -1.24 -0.54 7.96
C SER A 104 -0.03 0.35 8.23
N LYS A 105 -0.22 1.64 8.47
CA LYS A 105 0.89 2.46 9.00
C LYS A 105 1.08 2.14 10.48
N PRO A 106 2.31 1.83 10.94
CA PRO A 106 2.62 1.77 12.36
C PRO A 106 2.18 3.04 13.07
N PHE A 107 1.58 2.92 14.24
CA PHE A 107 1.23 4.06 15.07
C PHE A 107 1.99 4.01 16.39
N PRO A 108 2.41 5.17 16.92
CA PRO A 108 3.14 5.23 18.19
C PRO A 108 2.21 4.82 19.33
N ILE A 109 2.73 4.01 20.24
CA ILE A 109 2.01 3.59 21.44
C ILE A 109 2.97 3.54 22.63
N LYS A 110 2.52 4.05 23.77
CA LYS A 110 3.22 3.95 25.05
C LYS A 110 2.24 3.43 26.08
N LEU A 111 2.35 2.15 26.40
CA LEU A 111 1.54 1.51 27.42
C LEU A 111 2.40 1.24 28.66
N PRO A 112 2.02 1.74 29.85
CA PRO A 112 2.75 1.46 31.09
C PRO A 112 2.89 -0.05 31.31
N GLY A 113 4.12 -0.51 31.53
CA GLY A 113 4.39 -1.93 31.78
C GLY A 113 4.34 -2.84 30.56
N VAL A 114 4.23 -2.29 29.34
CA VAL A 114 4.25 -3.05 28.09
C VAL A 114 5.36 -2.54 27.20
N ASN A 115 6.21 -3.46 26.74
CA ASN A 115 7.15 -3.20 25.67
C ASN A 115 6.53 -3.70 24.37
N VAL A 116 6.55 -2.85 23.35
CA VAL A 116 5.96 -3.12 22.05
C VAL A 116 6.88 -2.54 20.99
N GLY A 117 7.02 -3.25 19.88
CA GLY A 117 7.67 -2.73 18.70
C GLY A 117 7.16 -3.41 17.44
N VAL A 118 7.28 -2.69 16.34
CA VAL A 118 6.86 -3.15 15.02
C VAL A 118 8.04 -3.72 14.28
N ILE A 119 7.79 -4.78 13.53
CA ILE A 119 8.68 -5.33 12.53
C ILE A 119 8.01 -5.12 11.18
N THR A 120 8.56 -4.24 10.37
CA THR A 120 7.98 -3.82 9.08
C THR A 120 9.05 -3.87 8.00
N PRO A 121 8.69 -4.10 6.72
CA PRO A 121 9.64 -4.04 5.62
C PRO A 121 10.43 -2.73 5.63
N SER A 122 11.70 -2.77 5.28
CA SER A 122 12.58 -1.59 5.35
C SER A 122 12.14 -0.43 4.45
N SER A 123 11.38 -0.71 3.39
CA SER A 123 10.74 0.33 2.57
C SER A 123 9.66 1.10 3.34
N GLN A 124 8.86 0.39 4.14
CA GLN A 124 7.80 0.99 4.94
C GLN A 124 8.35 1.73 6.16
N SER A 125 9.40 1.24 6.82
CA SER A 125 10.11 1.99 7.87
C SER A 125 10.72 3.28 7.33
N ALA A 126 11.35 3.24 6.14
CA ALA A 126 11.90 4.41 5.48
C ALA A 126 10.83 5.49 5.24
N GLN A 127 9.63 5.10 4.80
CA GLN A 127 8.50 6.02 4.62
C GLN A 127 8.10 6.70 5.94
N LEU A 128 8.05 5.95 7.05
CA LEU A 128 7.72 6.50 8.37
C LEU A 128 8.77 7.51 8.84
N TYR A 129 10.06 7.21 8.62
CA TYR A 129 11.12 8.18 8.94
C TYR A 129 11.00 9.43 8.07
N LEU A 130 10.71 9.32 6.78
CA LEU A 130 10.46 10.48 5.92
C LEU A 130 9.30 11.35 6.41
N GLU A 131 8.17 10.74 6.78
CA GLU A 131 7.03 11.46 7.38
C GLU A 131 7.45 12.17 8.67
N LYS A 132 8.26 11.51 9.52
CA LYS A 132 8.75 12.12 10.76
C LYS A 132 9.71 13.29 10.50
N ILE A 133 10.61 13.16 9.52
CA ILE A 133 11.53 14.22 9.11
C ILE A 133 10.72 15.43 8.60
N LYS A 134 9.67 15.20 7.79
CA LYS A 134 8.76 16.26 7.31
C LYS A 134 8.03 17.00 8.43
N GLU A 135 7.52 16.27 9.43
CA GLU A 135 6.90 16.85 10.63
C GLU A 135 7.90 17.73 11.40
N LEU A 136 9.09 17.19 11.66
CA LEU A 136 10.15 17.88 12.40
C LEU A 136 10.64 19.13 11.67
N ASN A 137 10.76 19.07 10.33
CA ASN A 137 11.14 20.22 9.53
C ASN A 137 10.08 21.34 9.59
N THR A 138 8.80 20.98 9.56
CA THR A 138 7.69 21.94 9.74
C THR A 138 7.74 22.58 11.12
N ASN A 139 8.02 21.80 12.17
CA ASN A 139 8.19 22.32 13.53
C ASN A 139 9.41 23.26 13.64
N LEU A 140 10.56 22.87 13.07
CA LEU A 140 11.77 23.70 13.04
C LEU A 140 11.52 25.04 12.35
N THR A 141 10.81 25.04 11.21
CA THR A 141 10.42 26.26 10.47
C THR A 141 9.52 27.17 11.33
N SER A 142 8.56 26.58 12.05
CA SER A 142 7.67 27.33 12.96
C SER A 142 8.43 27.93 14.13
N LEU A 143 9.28 27.14 14.82
CA LEU A 143 10.11 27.61 15.93
C LEU A 143 11.06 28.72 15.49
N HIS A 144 11.68 28.59 14.31
CA HIS A 144 12.51 29.63 13.72
C HIS A 144 11.73 30.95 13.53
N SER A 145 10.53 30.88 12.96
CA SER A 145 9.67 32.05 12.77
C SER A 145 9.29 32.71 14.10
N GLN A 146 9.00 31.91 15.14
CA GLN A 146 8.70 32.41 16.49
C GLN A 146 9.91 33.09 17.15
N ILE A 147 11.11 32.54 16.95
CA ILE A 147 12.38 33.14 17.41
C ILE A 147 12.56 34.52 16.75
N LEU A 148 12.41 34.60 15.42
CA LEU A 148 12.57 35.86 14.68
C LEU A 148 11.54 36.92 15.12
N ASN A 149 10.28 36.54 15.32
CA ASN A 149 9.26 37.48 15.79
C ASN A 149 9.54 37.97 17.22
N THR A 150 9.93 37.07 18.12
CA THR A 150 10.30 37.44 19.50
C THR A 150 11.51 38.38 19.51
N LEU A 151 12.50 38.18 18.62
CA LEU A 151 13.64 39.08 18.47
C LEU A 151 13.24 40.47 17.97
N LYS A 152 12.25 40.57 17.06
CA LYS A 152 11.74 41.87 16.59
C LYS A 152 11.06 42.65 17.71
N ASP A 153 10.29 41.97 18.55
CA ASP A 153 9.58 42.61 19.67
C ASP A 153 10.52 43.22 20.71
N ILE A 154 11.75 42.69 20.82
CA ILE A 154 12.81 43.21 21.72
C ILE A 154 13.50 44.46 21.13
N ASN A 155 13.38 44.74 19.82
CA ASN A 155 14.32 45.56 19.06
C ASN A 155 13.77 46.91 18.51
N PRO A 156 13.52 47.89 19.39
CA PRO A 156 14.07 49.21 19.05
C PRO A 156 15.15 49.68 20.03
N THR A 157 15.22 49.15 21.26
CA THR A 157 16.16 49.63 22.29
C THR A 157 17.43 48.75 22.40
N TYR A 158 17.49 47.64 21.67
CA TYR A 158 18.46 46.56 21.88
C TYR A 158 19.54 46.46 20.79
N GLN A 159 19.67 47.45 19.90
CA GLN A 159 20.61 47.41 18.77
C GLN A 159 22.10 47.32 19.17
N SER A 160 22.47 47.68 20.41
CA SER A 160 23.87 47.61 20.86
C SER A 160 24.33 46.22 21.33
N ILE A 161 23.41 45.32 21.68
CA ILE A 161 23.71 43.92 22.03
C ILE A 161 23.64 43.01 20.78
N VAL A 162 23.05 43.51 19.69
CA VAL A 162 22.81 42.78 18.43
C VAL A 162 24.08 42.47 17.63
N SER A 163 25.17 43.23 17.78
CA SER A 163 26.40 42.98 17.03
C SER A 163 27.07 41.62 17.33
N GLN A 164 26.84 41.03 18.52
CA GLN A 164 27.24 39.65 18.82
C GLN A 164 26.19 38.61 18.38
N THR A 165 24.90 38.95 18.36
CA THR A 165 23.81 38.05 17.93
C THR A 165 23.60 38.03 16.41
N GLN A 166 24.14 38.99 15.66
CA GLN A 166 24.06 39.04 14.19
C GLN A 166 24.81 37.86 13.54
N VAL A 167 25.92 37.40 14.13
CA VAL A 167 26.63 36.19 13.71
C VAL A 167 25.76 34.94 13.94
N GLN A 168 25.04 34.88 15.07
CA GLN A 168 24.10 33.79 15.35
C GLN A 168 22.85 33.84 14.45
N GLY A 169 22.36 35.04 14.12
CA GLY A 169 21.25 35.25 13.19
C GLY A 169 21.57 34.81 11.76
N ASN A 170 22.77 35.12 11.26
CA ASN A 170 23.23 34.67 9.95
C ASN A 170 23.34 33.14 9.88
N ASN A 171 23.93 32.51 10.90
CA ASN A 171 23.99 31.05 10.99
C ASN A 171 22.59 30.42 11.06
N LEU A 172 21.68 31.01 11.83
CA LEU A 172 20.31 30.49 11.97
C LEU A 172 19.54 30.62 10.65
N ASN A 173 19.70 31.72 9.92
CA ASN A 173 19.09 31.91 8.61
C ASN A 173 19.66 30.94 7.55
N GLN A 174 20.97 30.66 7.60
CA GLN A 174 21.58 29.67 6.72
C GLN A 174 21.07 28.25 7.01
N VAL A 175 20.96 27.87 8.29
CA VAL A 175 20.35 26.60 8.70
C VAL A 175 18.89 26.52 8.24
N TYR A 176 18.13 27.62 8.36
CA TYR A 176 16.75 27.69 7.88
C TYR A 176 16.62 27.47 6.37
N MET A 177 17.46 28.13 5.56
CA MET A 177 17.45 27.93 4.11
C MET A 177 17.82 26.49 3.72
N SER A 178 18.77 25.88 4.42
CA SER A 178 19.11 24.45 4.23
C SER A 178 17.93 23.54 4.56
N LEU A 179 17.19 23.82 5.64
CA LEU A 179 15.99 23.06 6.02
C LEU A 179 14.87 23.17 4.97
N LEU A 180 14.69 24.34 4.35
CA LEU A 180 13.73 24.51 3.26
C LEU A 180 14.10 23.72 2.01
N ASP A 181 15.38 23.72 1.62
CA ASP A 181 15.86 22.93 0.49
C ASP A 181 15.71 21.41 0.76
N GLU A 182 16.07 20.96 1.96
CA GLU A 182 15.85 19.58 2.40
C GLU A 182 14.37 19.20 2.40
N LYS A 183 13.48 20.12 2.82
CA LYS A 183 12.02 19.92 2.76
C LYS A 183 11.56 19.58 1.35
N TYR A 184 12.00 20.38 0.39
CA TYR A 184 11.63 20.21 -1.01
C TYR A 184 12.08 18.86 -1.56
N LYS A 185 13.32 18.44 -1.25
CA LYS A 185 13.84 17.12 -1.62
C LYS A 185 13.06 15.97 -0.98
N ILE A 186 12.69 16.08 0.29
CA ILE A 186 11.86 15.08 0.98
C ILE A 186 10.48 14.97 0.34
N ASP A 187 9.87 16.10 -0.02
CA ASP A 187 8.57 16.11 -0.70
C ASP A 187 8.65 15.43 -2.09
N GLN A 188 9.75 15.61 -2.83
CA GLN A 188 9.99 14.88 -4.08
C GLN A 188 10.16 13.36 -3.86
N LEU A 189 10.96 12.94 -2.88
CA LEU A 189 11.16 11.53 -2.55
C LEU A 189 9.85 10.84 -2.11
N LEU A 190 9.02 11.54 -1.33
CA LEU A 190 7.70 11.05 -0.94
C LEU A 190 6.76 10.92 -2.15
N ALA A 191 6.81 11.86 -3.09
CA ALA A 191 6.01 11.80 -4.31
C ALA A 191 6.41 10.59 -5.18
N GLU A 192 7.71 10.39 -5.40
CA GLU A 192 8.24 9.25 -6.15
C GLU A 192 7.84 7.91 -5.50
N TYR A 193 7.98 7.80 -4.17
CA TYR A 193 7.58 6.59 -3.44
C TYR A 193 6.07 6.30 -3.58
N ASN A 194 5.22 7.32 -3.45
CA ASN A 194 3.78 7.14 -3.62
C ASN A 194 3.45 6.68 -5.05
N THR A 195 4.14 7.19 -6.08
CA THR A 195 3.94 6.71 -7.45
C THR A 195 4.38 5.26 -7.64
N LEU A 196 5.47 4.83 -7.01
CA LEU A 196 5.95 3.44 -7.08
C LEU A 196 4.97 2.46 -6.39
N ASP A 197 4.45 2.83 -5.23
CA ASP A 197 3.46 2.01 -4.51
C ASP A 197 2.15 1.90 -5.28
N HIS A 198 1.71 2.98 -5.94
CA HIS A 198 0.56 2.94 -6.85
C HIS A 198 0.82 2.03 -8.04
N VAL A 199 1.97 2.11 -8.70
CA VAL A 199 2.30 1.23 -9.83
C VAL A 199 2.33 -0.25 -9.41
N GLN A 200 2.86 -0.55 -8.22
CA GLN A 200 2.97 -1.92 -7.72
C GLN A 200 1.60 -2.50 -7.29
N ASN A 201 0.75 -1.68 -6.65
CA ASN A 201 -0.62 -2.08 -6.33
C ASN A 201 -1.52 -2.15 -7.57
N ASP A 202 -1.35 -1.26 -8.54
CA ASP A 202 -2.11 -1.27 -9.79
C ASP A 202 -1.75 -2.48 -10.65
N THR A 203 -0.47 -2.89 -10.71
CA THR A 203 -0.10 -4.13 -11.41
C THR A 203 -0.68 -5.36 -10.73
N ALA A 204 -0.71 -5.41 -9.39
CA ALA A 204 -1.38 -6.50 -8.67
C ALA A 204 -2.90 -6.52 -8.91
N LEU A 205 -3.56 -5.36 -8.86
CA LEU A 205 -4.99 -5.21 -9.15
C LEU A 205 -5.34 -5.55 -10.60
N GLN A 206 -4.48 -5.20 -11.55
CA GLN A 206 -4.69 -5.50 -12.97
C GLN A 206 -4.57 -7.00 -13.25
N VAL A 207 -3.67 -7.71 -12.55
CA VAL A 207 -3.55 -9.17 -12.64
C VAL A 207 -4.76 -9.88 -12.01
N GLU A 208 -5.25 -9.44 -10.85
CA GLU A 208 -6.43 -10.04 -10.21
C GLU A 208 -7.74 -9.74 -10.95
N SER A 209 -7.90 -8.54 -11.49
CA SER A 209 -9.09 -8.16 -12.27
C SER A 209 -9.26 -9.03 -13.51
N ASN A 210 -8.15 -9.31 -14.22
CA ASN A 210 -8.15 -10.24 -15.34
C ASN A 210 -8.57 -11.66 -14.90
N TYR A 211 -8.17 -12.09 -13.71
CA TYR A 211 -8.52 -13.43 -13.19
C TYR A 211 -10.02 -13.59 -12.87
N MET A 212 -10.67 -12.54 -12.34
CA MET A 212 -12.13 -12.50 -12.13
C MET A 212 -12.89 -12.60 -13.45
N TYR A 213 -12.42 -11.90 -14.48
CA TYR A 213 -13.02 -11.96 -15.82
C TYR A 213 -12.97 -13.38 -16.41
N TYR A 214 -11.82 -14.07 -16.35
CA TYR A 214 -11.69 -15.45 -16.81
C TYR A 214 -12.64 -16.43 -16.10
N ARG A 215 -12.85 -16.26 -14.79
CA ARG A 215 -13.77 -17.10 -14.01
C ARG A 215 -15.22 -16.94 -14.47
N ILE A 216 -15.66 -15.73 -14.78
CA ILE A 216 -17.02 -15.46 -15.27
C ILE A 216 -17.22 -16.08 -16.66
N VAL A 217 -16.27 -15.89 -17.57
CA VAL A 217 -16.34 -16.49 -18.92
C VAL A 217 -16.37 -18.02 -18.85
N PHE A 218 -15.60 -18.63 -17.95
CA PHE A 218 -15.60 -20.07 -17.73
C PHE A 218 -16.97 -20.60 -17.23
N ILE A 219 -17.61 -19.90 -16.30
CA ILE A 219 -18.96 -20.26 -15.82
C ILE A 219 -19.99 -20.15 -16.94
N ILE A 220 -19.94 -19.09 -17.75
CA ILE A 220 -20.83 -18.93 -18.91
C ILE A 220 -20.62 -20.07 -19.91
N ALA A 221 -19.37 -20.48 -20.18
CA ALA A 221 -19.08 -21.60 -21.06
C ALA A 221 -19.67 -22.93 -20.53
N ILE A 222 -19.61 -23.18 -19.21
CA ILE A 222 -20.26 -24.35 -18.58
C ILE A 222 -21.78 -24.32 -18.78
N ILE A 223 -22.41 -23.15 -18.60
CA ILE A 223 -23.86 -22.99 -18.79
C ILE A 223 -24.25 -23.29 -20.24
N ILE A 224 -23.52 -22.75 -21.22
CA ILE A 224 -23.77 -23.00 -22.64
C ILE A 224 -23.63 -24.49 -22.97
N ALA A 225 -22.57 -25.14 -22.47
CA ALA A 225 -22.36 -26.57 -22.66
C ALA A 225 -23.50 -27.40 -22.05
N PHE A 226 -23.98 -27.03 -20.87
CA PHE A 226 -25.12 -27.69 -20.22
C PHE A 226 -26.41 -27.58 -21.06
N PHE A 227 -26.71 -26.39 -21.59
CA PHE A 227 -27.87 -26.19 -22.47
C PHE A 227 -27.76 -26.98 -23.78
N ALA A 228 -26.57 -27.01 -24.39
CA ALA A 228 -26.32 -27.79 -25.60
C ALA A 228 -26.56 -29.29 -25.35
N ILE A 229 -26.03 -29.84 -24.25
CA ILE A 229 -26.25 -31.25 -23.87
C ILE A 229 -27.74 -31.53 -23.64
N LYS A 230 -28.43 -30.67 -22.90
CA LYS A 230 -29.87 -30.83 -22.62
C LYS A 230 -30.69 -30.86 -23.91
N GLN A 231 -30.36 -30.03 -24.89
CA GLN A 231 -31.08 -29.99 -26.16
C GLN A 231 -30.88 -31.27 -26.99
N VAL A 232 -29.67 -31.85 -26.99
CA VAL A 232 -29.41 -33.14 -27.66
C VAL A 232 -30.20 -34.28 -27.00
N ILE A 233 -30.23 -34.33 -25.66
CA ILE A 233 -30.95 -35.37 -24.92
C ILE A 233 -32.48 -35.22 -25.09
N ALA A 234 -33.02 -34.00 -24.99
CA ALA A 234 -34.45 -33.75 -25.12
C ALA A 234 -34.97 -34.12 -26.52
N ASN A 235 -34.21 -33.79 -27.57
CA ASN A 235 -34.55 -34.18 -28.94
C ASN A 235 -34.47 -35.70 -29.17
N SER A 236 -33.72 -36.42 -28.34
CA SER A 236 -33.61 -37.89 -28.40
C SER A 236 -34.76 -38.60 -27.66
N ALA A 237 -35.42 -37.93 -26.71
CA ALA A 237 -36.47 -38.53 -25.87
C ALA A 237 -37.91 -38.36 -26.43
N SER A 238 -38.12 -37.52 -27.44
CA SER A 238 -39.46 -37.24 -28.00
C SER A 238 -39.91 -38.21 -29.11
N SER A 239 -39.23 -39.34 -29.31
CA SER A 239 -39.51 -40.27 -30.43
C SER A 239 -40.51 -41.39 -30.11
N SER A 240 -41.50 -41.16 -29.23
CA SER A 240 -42.61 -42.11 -29.01
C SER A 240 -43.89 -41.80 -29.82
N GLY A 241 -43.86 -40.83 -30.74
CA GLY A 241 -45.01 -40.49 -31.60
C GLY A 241 -44.66 -40.35 -33.08
N MET A 242 -44.87 -41.43 -33.83
CA MET A 242 -45.12 -41.57 -35.29
C MET A 242 -44.44 -40.61 -36.30
N THR A 243 -43.57 -41.23 -37.10
CA THR A 243 -43.37 -41.06 -38.57
C THR A 243 -42.96 -39.70 -39.12
N GLY A 244 -41.64 -39.53 -39.29
CA GLY A 244 -41.03 -38.45 -40.09
C GLY A 244 -39.53 -38.30 -39.84
N GLY A 245 -38.80 -39.42 -39.80
CA GLY A 245 -37.42 -39.50 -39.29
C GLY A 245 -36.36 -38.90 -40.21
N GLY A 246 -35.90 -37.69 -39.90
CA GLY A 246 -34.52 -37.31 -40.17
C GLY A 246 -33.66 -37.83 -39.02
N LYS A 247 -32.98 -38.97 -39.23
CA LYS A 247 -31.96 -39.45 -38.29
C LYS A 247 -30.97 -38.30 -38.08
N ALA A 248 -30.82 -37.82 -36.84
CA ALA A 248 -29.71 -36.93 -36.52
C ALA A 248 -28.43 -37.68 -36.90
N SER A 249 -27.80 -37.21 -37.97
CA SER A 249 -26.64 -37.89 -38.53
C SER A 249 -25.53 -37.82 -37.50
N LEU A 250 -24.77 -38.91 -37.30
CA LEU A 250 -23.57 -38.88 -36.45
C LEU A 250 -22.63 -37.73 -36.85
N TYR A 251 -22.66 -37.34 -38.13
CA TYR A 251 -21.96 -36.17 -38.66
C TYR A 251 -22.42 -34.84 -38.03
N ASP A 252 -23.72 -34.64 -37.76
CA ASP A 252 -24.20 -33.40 -37.13
C ASP A 252 -23.71 -33.28 -35.69
N ILE A 253 -23.64 -34.40 -34.97
CA ILE A 253 -23.15 -34.45 -33.60
C ILE A 253 -21.64 -34.18 -33.57
N LEU A 254 -20.86 -34.87 -34.42
CA LEU A 254 -19.41 -34.66 -34.55
C LEU A 254 -19.07 -33.24 -34.98
N PHE A 255 -19.80 -32.69 -35.95
CA PHE A 255 -19.59 -31.33 -36.43
C PHE A 255 -19.82 -30.30 -35.32
N ASN A 256 -20.92 -30.41 -34.56
CA ASN A 256 -21.19 -29.49 -33.46
C ASN A 256 -20.15 -29.61 -32.33
N PHE A 257 -19.64 -30.82 -32.07
CA PHE A 257 -18.59 -31.04 -31.06
C PHE A 257 -17.25 -30.42 -31.47
N ILE A 258 -16.83 -30.63 -32.73
CA ILE A 258 -15.62 -30.02 -33.28
C ILE A 258 -15.74 -28.50 -33.31
N LEU A 259 -16.90 -27.96 -33.71
CA LEU A 259 -17.17 -26.53 -33.69
C LEU A 259 -17.09 -25.93 -32.28
N MET A 260 -17.59 -26.66 -31.27
CA MET A 260 -17.51 -26.23 -29.87
C MET A 260 -16.05 -26.17 -29.39
N ILE A 261 -15.24 -27.18 -29.71
CA ILE A 261 -13.79 -27.19 -29.38
C ILE A 261 -13.08 -26.02 -30.07
N LEU A 262 -13.39 -25.78 -31.35
CA LEU A 262 -12.82 -24.67 -32.12
C LEU A 262 -13.19 -23.31 -31.50
N LEU A 263 -14.45 -23.13 -31.08
CA LEU A 263 -14.92 -21.90 -30.43
C LEU A 263 -14.27 -21.68 -29.06
N LEU A 264 -14.00 -22.74 -28.29
CA LEU A 264 -13.26 -22.67 -27.03
C LEU A 264 -11.79 -22.29 -27.26
N PHE A 265 -11.17 -22.83 -28.31
CA PHE A 265 -9.79 -22.49 -28.67
C PHE A 265 -9.68 -21.04 -29.15
N LEU A 266 -10.62 -20.58 -29.98
CA LEU A 266 -10.74 -19.19 -30.40
C LEU A 266 -10.95 -18.23 -29.23
N ALA A 267 -11.75 -18.61 -28.23
CA ALA A 267 -11.94 -17.82 -27.01
C ALA A 267 -10.61 -17.60 -26.25
N HIS A 268 -9.70 -18.59 -26.28
CA HIS A 268 -8.39 -18.49 -25.64
C HIS A 268 -7.40 -17.62 -26.43
N ALA A 269 -7.57 -17.53 -27.75
CA ALA A 269 -6.72 -16.72 -28.63
C ALA A 269 -6.98 -15.21 -28.50
N PHE A 270 -8.16 -14.81 -27.97
CA PHE A 270 -8.48 -13.40 -27.77
C PHE A 270 -8.02 -12.92 -26.39
N GLN A 271 -6.89 -12.22 -26.34
CA GLN A 271 -6.40 -11.58 -25.10
C GLN A 271 -7.02 -10.19 -24.84
N HIS A 272 -7.79 -9.66 -25.80
CA HIS A 272 -8.42 -8.34 -25.70
C HIS A 272 -9.93 -8.43 -25.49
N SER A 273 -10.48 -7.51 -24.68
CA SER A 273 -11.91 -7.40 -24.37
C SER A 273 -12.81 -7.29 -25.62
N ALA A 274 -12.33 -6.63 -26.68
CA ALA A 274 -13.04 -6.53 -27.95
C ALA A 274 -13.21 -7.89 -28.68
N GLY A 275 -12.26 -8.81 -28.53
CA GLY A 275 -12.32 -10.14 -29.13
C GLY A 275 -13.43 -11.01 -28.52
N TYR A 276 -13.68 -10.86 -27.22
CA TYR A 276 -14.77 -11.56 -26.54
C TYR A 276 -16.16 -11.08 -26.94
N ILE A 277 -16.33 -9.79 -27.24
CA ILE A 277 -17.60 -9.25 -27.77
C ILE A 277 -17.88 -9.87 -29.14
N LEU A 278 -16.87 -9.91 -30.01
CA LEU A 278 -16.98 -10.52 -31.33
C LEU A 278 -17.26 -12.03 -31.23
N TRP A 279 -16.62 -12.71 -30.28
CA TRP A 279 -16.90 -14.12 -29.98
C TRP A 279 -18.34 -14.35 -29.50
N ALA A 280 -18.83 -13.53 -28.57
CA ALA A 280 -20.19 -13.62 -28.06
C ALA A 280 -21.22 -13.40 -29.18
N LEU A 281 -20.97 -12.45 -30.08
CA LEU A 281 -21.81 -12.23 -31.27
C LEU A 281 -21.78 -13.43 -32.23
N LEU A 282 -20.63 -14.09 -32.42
CA LEU A 282 -20.53 -15.30 -33.24
C LEU A 282 -21.31 -16.47 -32.62
N VAL A 283 -21.22 -16.67 -31.31
CA VAL A 283 -22.00 -17.70 -30.59
C VAL A 283 -23.50 -17.39 -30.68
N LEU A 284 -23.89 -16.14 -30.48
CA LEU A 284 -25.28 -15.70 -30.60
C LEU A 284 -25.81 -15.93 -32.02
N ALA A 285 -25.06 -15.52 -33.05
CA ALA A 285 -25.44 -15.72 -34.45
C ALA A 285 -25.61 -17.21 -34.77
N TYR A 286 -24.70 -18.06 -34.27
CA TYR A 286 -24.80 -19.50 -34.44
C TYR A 286 -26.07 -20.09 -33.79
N VAL A 287 -26.36 -19.68 -32.55
CA VAL A 287 -27.59 -20.10 -31.84
C VAL A 287 -28.85 -19.66 -32.60
N LEU A 288 -28.87 -18.43 -33.11
CA LEU A 288 -30.00 -17.89 -33.89
C LEU A 288 -30.22 -18.65 -35.21
N VAL A 289 -29.15 -19.06 -35.89
CA VAL A 289 -29.22 -19.91 -37.09
C VAL A 289 -29.79 -21.29 -36.75
N LYS A 290 -29.40 -21.89 -35.62
CA LYS A 290 -29.90 -23.22 -35.20
C LYS A 290 -31.38 -23.21 -34.79
N ILE A 291 -31.86 -22.11 -34.20
CA ILE A 291 -33.28 -21.95 -33.85
C ILE A 291 -34.14 -21.62 -35.09
N LYS A 292 -33.53 -21.51 -36.29
CA LYS A 292 -34.18 -21.12 -37.56
C LYS A 292 -34.80 -19.72 -37.54
N VAL A 293 -34.32 -18.85 -36.65
CA VAL A 293 -34.74 -17.43 -36.62
C VAL A 293 -34.13 -16.68 -37.82
N LEU A 294 -32.88 -17.01 -38.17
CA LEU A 294 -32.23 -16.52 -39.37
C LEU A 294 -32.36 -17.53 -40.52
N PRO A 295 -32.61 -17.08 -41.76
CA PRO A 295 -32.67 -17.96 -42.92
C PRO A 295 -31.32 -18.63 -43.12
N LYS A 296 -31.33 -19.92 -43.51
CA LYS A 296 -30.10 -20.62 -43.88
C LYS A 296 -29.51 -19.91 -45.09
N PHE A 297 -28.28 -19.41 -44.95
CA PHE A 297 -27.49 -18.98 -46.11
C PHE A 297 -27.35 -20.20 -47.03
N LYS A 298 -27.87 -20.07 -48.26
CA LYS A 298 -27.76 -21.07 -49.31
C LYS A 298 -26.37 -21.07 -49.90
#